data_AF-A0A166DIA7-F1
#
_entry.id   AF-A0A166DIA7-F1
#
_cell.length_a   1.000
_cell.length_b   1.000
_cell.length_c   1.000
_cell.angle_alpha   90.00
_cell.angle_beta   90.00
_cell.angle_gamma   90.00
#
_symmetry.space_group_name_H-M   'P 1'
#
loop_
_entity.id
_entity.type
_entity.pdbx_description
1 polymer ?
#
loop_
_entity_poly.entity_id
_entity_poly.type
_entity_poly.pdbx_seq_one_letter_code
_entity_poly.pdbx_strand_id
1 'polypeptide(L)'
;MTSATFNPDYFPDKLSPSPSVSLMHLLQLFSNSLSGTLSSLERRISVGHASSAHGGSSHGSSHAGGYSGGSKVSGSGSGASKSVGSGPHGQHVSTPNLPVGEHSAATYSNGGGKPSQMNSGPFKGALLGGGTRSEVYGTSVYGSGYPIHYRSGDLPYYYYPLVWSAGPIAYPPYLNHTEEYGQPSNASRPGGALMQVTLQSNTTGSIFHFLADNSTVYALLPVIRTNCSMHGNLNTTSSSSAPFAYPIGNTSDPLPVDAVQYYRASSGLLTLEGYNNTVALSSTPNATAKTIPEDVDHTLLNCLNVTIGAAIPLVDAPKETNFWHTSKGKGAIAGIVLGTILLLWLCCCCCCCLCICCHDQKRKQRGMASHSQGKAATAPEQGTRMREYDHQQVTNPARAAEYDNRVGEVAAPRAPPKALSGP
;
A
#
# COMPACT_ATOMS: atom_id res chain seq x y z
N MET A 1 -54.28 40.51 7.59
CA MET A 1 -54.29 41.62 6.62
C MET A 1 -53.53 42.78 7.25
N THR A 2 -52.23 42.83 7.02
CA THR A 2 -51.34 43.92 7.43
C THR A 2 -50.14 43.84 6.50
N SER A 3 -50.18 44.62 5.42
CA SER A 3 -49.12 44.72 4.43
C SER A 3 -48.01 45.62 4.96
N ALA A 4 -46.77 45.12 4.96
CA ALA A 4 -45.57 45.92 5.15
C ALA A 4 -44.89 46.12 3.79
N THR A 5 -44.79 47.39 3.40
CA THR A 5 -44.16 47.88 2.17
C THR A 5 -42.65 48.00 2.42
N PHE A 6 -41.83 47.29 1.64
CA PHE A 6 -40.37 47.40 1.68
C PHE A 6 -39.88 48.17 0.45
N ASN A 7 -39.09 49.22 0.69
CA ASN A 7 -38.55 50.13 -0.32
C ASN A 7 -37.08 49.78 -0.60
N PRO A 8 -36.65 49.49 -1.84
CA PRO A 8 -35.27 49.15 -2.16
C PRO A 8 -34.59 50.30 -2.93
N ASP A 9 -33.69 51.04 -2.30
CA ASP A 9 -32.77 51.94 -3.02
C ASP A 9 -31.52 52.24 -2.16
N TYR A 10 -30.43 51.51 -2.38
CA TYR A 10 -29.07 52.07 -2.30
C TYR A 10 -28.03 51.11 -2.93
N PHE A 11 -27.43 51.56 -4.03
CA PHE A 11 -26.21 51.05 -4.68
C PHE A 11 -25.06 52.03 -4.34
N PRO A 12 -23.76 51.64 -4.33
CA PRO A 12 -23.03 51.70 -5.60
C PRO A 12 -21.91 50.65 -5.84
N ASP A 13 -21.83 50.30 -7.12
CA ASP A 13 -20.72 49.97 -8.02
C ASP A 13 -19.28 49.66 -7.53
N LYS A 14 -18.79 48.55 -8.14
CA LYS A 14 -17.51 48.34 -8.85
C LYS A 14 -16.19 48.60 -8.13
N LEU A 15 -15.39 47.52 -8.04
CA LEU A 15 -13.97 47.49 -8.46
C LEU A 15 -13.51 46.03 -8.69
N SER A 16 -12.84 45.83 -9.82
CA SER A 16 -12.08 44.67 -10.31
C SER A 16 -10.86 45.29 -11.04
N PRO A 17 -9.69 44.62 -11.26
CA PRO A 17 -9.35 43.20 -11.09
C PRO A 17 -8.06 42.91 -10.29
N SER A 18 -7.86 41.61 -10.07
CA SER A 18 -6.64 40.79 -9.95
C SER A 18 -5.24 41.46 -10.06
N PRO A 19 -4.24 40.83 -9.41
CA PRO A 19 -3.36 40.01 -10.24
C PRO A 19 -3.16 38.58 -9.73
N SER A 20 -3.13 37.70 -10.72
CA SER A 20 -2.67 36.32 -10.70
C SER A 20 -1.34 36.13 -9.95
N VAL A 21 -1.38 35.40 -8.83
CA VAL A 21 -0.18 34.79 -8.25
C VAL A 21 -0.15 33.33 -8.68
N SER A 22 0.95 33.00 -9.35
CA SER A 22 1.22 31.78 -10.10
C SER A 22 1.12 30.50 -9.26
N LEU A 23 0.15 29.65 -9.62
CA LEU A 23 -0.04 28.28 -9.11
C LEU A 23 1.17 27.35 -9.39
N MET A 24 2.13 27.77 -10.21
CA MET A 24 3.33 26.98 -10.52
C MET A 24 4.45 27.04 -9.46
N HIS A 25 4.43 27.98 -8.51
CA HIS A 25 5.47 28.04 -7.48
C HIS A 25 5.26 27.04 -6.32
N LEU A 26 4.05 26.53 -6.10
CA LEU A 26 3.75 25.59 -5.02
C LEU A 26 4.09 24.12 -5.34
N LEU A 27 4.15 23.76 -6.63
CA LEU A 27 4.58 22.41 -7.04
C LEU A 27 6.11 22.22 -7.02
N GLN A 28 6.90 23.28 -7.10
CA GLN A 28 8.37 23.20 -7.00
C GLN A 28 8.89 23.08 -5.55
N LEU A 29 8.10 23.43 -4.54
CA LEU A 29 8.49 23.23 -3.14
C LEU A 29 8.27 21.79 -2.64
N PHE A 30 7.37 21.03 -3.26
CA PHE A 30 7.18 19.62 -2.91
C PHE A 30 8.27 18.68 -3.48
N SER A 31 8.93 19.05 -4.58
CA SER A 31 10.04 18.23 -5.13
C SER A 31 11.38 18.45 -4.40
N ASN A 32 11.61 19.64 -3.82
CA ASN A 32 12.88 19.95 -3.15
C ASN A 32 12.95 19.44 -1.70
N SER A 33 11.82 19.13 -1.06
CA SER A 33 11.80 18.54 0.29
C SER A 33 12.17 17.05 0.32
N LEU A 34 12.03 16.33 -0.80
CA LEU A 34 12.48 14.93 -0.93
C LEU A 34 13.97 14.79 -1.28
N SER A 35 14.66 15.85 -1.74
CA SER A 35 16.09 15.79 -2.09
C SER A 35 17.03 16.23 -0.95
N GLY A 36 16.50 16.83 0.13
CA GLY A 36 17.29 17.41 1.22
C GLY A 36 17.82 16.42 2.27
N THR A 37 17.42 15.15 2.25
CA THR A 37 17.79 14.16 3.28
C THR A 37 18.77 13.08 2.81
N LEU A 38 19.32 13.19 1.60
CA LEU A 38 20.30 12.24 1.03
C LEU A 38 21.76 12.72 1.05
N SER A 39 22.07 13.84 1.72
CA SER A 39 23.44 14.41 1.73
C SER A 39 24.24 14.18 3.03
N SER A 40 23.79 13.30 3.94
CA SER A 40 24.51 13.07 5.21
C SER A 40 24.65 11.58 5.55
N LEU A 41 25.08 10.76 4.59
CA LEU A 41 25.55 9.40 4.88
C LEU A 41 26.70 8.96 3.96
N GLU A 42 27.77 9.77 3.90
CA GLU A 42 29.03 9.39 3.26
C GLU A 42 30.19 9.73 4.19
N ARG A 43 30.38 8.96 5.27
CA ARG A 43 31.72 8.71 5.86
C ARG A 43 31.66 7.63 6.94
N ARG A 44 32.18 6.43 6.62
CA ARG A 44 33.17 5.64 7.37
C ARG A 44 33.15 4.19 6.88
N ILE A 45 34.00 3.93 5.88
CA ILE A 45 34.61 2.61 5.71
C ILE A 45 35.70 2.53 6.78
N SER A 46 35.60 1.57 7.70
CA SER A 46 36.71 1.14 8.55
C SER A 46 36.91 -0.35 8.42
N VAL A 47 38.14 -0.68 8.04
CA VAL A 47 38.72 -1.97 7.73
C VAL A 47 39.16 -2.66 9.04
N GLY A 48 38.96 -3.98 9.11
CA GLY A 48 39.78 -4.93 9.89
C GLY A 48 39.46 -5.06 11.39
N HIS A 49 39.24 -6.28 11.86
CA HIS A 49 40.31 -7.13 12.41
C HIS A 49 39.74 -8.45 12.95
N ALA A 50 40.48 -9.52 12.66
CA ALA A 50 40.34 -10.83 13.26
C ALA A 50 40.89 -10.83 14.70
N SER A 51 40.29 -11.63 15.57
CA SER A 51 40.99 -12.21 16.72
C SER A 51 40.33 -13.52 17.16
N SER A 52 41.07 -14.60 16.95
CA SER A 52 40.95 -15.89 17.62
C SER A 52 41.14 -15.76 19.15
N ALA A 53 40.55 -16.67 19.93
CA ALA A 53 41.27 -17.59 20.84
C ALA A 53 40.41 -18.12 22.00
N HIS A 54 40.59 -19.43 22.24
CA HIS A 54 40.46 -20.22 23.50
C HIS A 54 39.06 -20.33 24.14
N GLY A 55 38.59 -21.48 24.64
CA GLY A 55 39.24 -22.70 25.09
C GLY A 55 38.58 -23.08 26.43
N GLY A 56 38.07 -24.31 26.59
CA GLY A 56 37.46 -24.72 27.86
C GLY A 56 36.60 -25.97 27.75
N SER A 57 37.23 -27.12 27.99
CA SER A 57 36.63 -28.44 28.19
C SER A 57 36.33 -28.70 29.67
N SER A 58 35.19 -29.30 30.00
CA SER A 58 35.07 -30.19 31.18
C SER A 58 33.80 -31.07 31.16
N HIS A 59 34.01 -32.31 31.56
CA HIS A 59 33.11 -33.48 31.65
C HIS A 59 31.92 -33.34 32.61
N GLY A 60 30.93 -34.26 32.47
CA GLY A 60 30.01 -34.58 33.58
C GLY A 60 28.77 -35.42 33.25
N SER A 61 28.93 -36.75 33.19
CA SER A 61 28.00 -37.83 33.61
C SER A 61 26.46 -37.73 33.43
N SER A 62 25.96 -38.67 32.61
CA SER A 62 24.78 -39.56 32.78
C SER A 62 23.88 -39.45 34.03
N HIS A 63 22.55 -39.51 33.84
CA HIS A 63 21.60 -40.39 34.56
C HIS A 63 20.27 -40.53 33.77
N ALA A 64 19.62 -41.69 33.94
CA ALA A 64 18.48 -42.21 33.19
C ALA A 64 17.13 -42.05 33.92
N GLY A 65 16.03 -42.25 33.18
CA GLY A 65 14.63 -42.38 33.67
C GLY A 65 13.82 -41.10 33.50
N GLY A 66 12.56 -41.06 33.08
CA GLY A 66 11.53 -42.06 32.77
C GLY A 66 10.17 -41.35 32.78
N TYR A 67 9.26 -41.78 31.90
CA TYR A 67 7.79 -41.67 31.97
C TYR A 67 7.07 -40.29 31.85
N SER A 68 6.29 -40.21 30.77
CA SER A 68 4.88 -39.77 30.65
C SER A 68 4.30 -38.74 31.63
N GLY A 69 3.67 -37.70 31.07
CA GLY A 69 2.65 -36.93 31.79
C GLY A 69 2.25 -35.67 31.03
N GLY A 70 1.22 -35.77 30.20
CA GLY A 70 0.59 -34.61 29.57
C GLY A 70 -0.13 -33.74 30.60
N SER A 71 0.05 -32.43 30.51
CA SER A 71 -0.84 -31.41 31.07
C SER A 71 -0.58 -30.10 30.32
N LYS A 72 -1.47 -29.75 29.40
CA LYS A 72 -1.53 -28.42 28.79
C LYS A 72 -2.35 -27.52 29.71
N VAL A 73 -1.68 -26.74 30.54
CA VAL A 73 -2.26 -25.57 31.22
C VAL A 73 -1.23 -24.45 31.17
N SER A 74 -1.52 -23.41 30.38
CA SER A 74 -1.01 -22.04 30.46
C SER A 74 -1.35 -21.39 29.12
N GLY A 75 -1.88 -20.19 29.02
CA GLY A 75 -1.96 -19.11 29.98
C GLY A 75 -2.14 -17.87 29.12
N SER A 76 -3.13 -17.06 29.47
CA SER A 76 -3.30 -15.70 28.98
C SER A 76 -2.01 -14.92 29.16
N GLY A 77 -1.40 -14.50 28.05
CA GLY A 77 -0.24 -13.61 28.03
C GLY A 77 -0.60 -12.32 27.28
N SER A 78 -1.27 -11.41 27.96
CA SER A 78 -1.30 -9.99 27.64
C SER A 78 0.07 -9.39 27.98
N GLY A 79 0.75 -8.80 27.01
CA GLY A 79 2.02 -8.13 27.28
C GLY A 79 2.76 -7.59 26.07
N ALA A 80 2.98 -6.27 26.11
CA ALA A 80 4.08 -5.52 25.51
C ALA A 80 4.01 -5.16 24.02
N SER A 81 3.54 -3.93 23.86
CA SER A 81 3.88 -2.91 22.88
C SER A 81 5.37 -2.80 22.48
N LYS A 82 5.54 -2.11 21.33
CA LYS A 82 6.74 -1.41 20.79
C LYS A 82 7.68 -2.22 19.88
N SER A 83 7.35 -2.15 18.59
CA SER A 83 8.34 -1.79 17.58
C SER A 83 7.70 -0.86 16.54
N VAL A 84 7.72 0.45 16.83
CA VAL A 84 7.53 1.46 15.78
C VAL A 84 8.85 1.50 15.03
N GLY A 85 9.00 0.56 14.09
CA GLY A 85 10.10 0.54 13.15
C GLY A 85 9.91 1.66 12.14
N SER A 86 10.62 2.76 12.34
CA SER A 86 10.71 3.91 11.44
C SER A 86 11.46 3.50 10.17
N GLY A 87 10.73 2.98 9.19
CA GLY A 87 11.09 2.99 7.78
C GLY A 87 9.88 3.45 6.97
N PRO A 88 10.04 3.90 5.73
CA PRO A 88 8.95 4.29 4.83
C PRO A 88 8.10 3.07 4.36
N HIS A 89 8.10 1.99 5.13
CA HIS A 89 7.37 0.76 4.87
C HIS A 89 6.08 0.77 5.69
N GLY A 90 4.96 0.61 4.99
CA GLY A 90 3.61 0.61 5.54
C GLY A 90 3.45 -0.18 6.83
N GLN A 91 2.70 0.38 7.78
CA GLN A 91 2.28 -0.34 8.98
C GLN A 91 1.29 -1.42 8.59
N HIS A 92 1.56 -2.65 9.05
CA HIS A 92 0.65 -3.79 8.92
C HIS A 92 -0.57 -3.59 9.82
N VAL A 93 -1.75 -3.80 9.27
CA VAL A 93 -3.04 -3.60 9.92
C VAL A 93 -3.76 -4.94 9.94
N SER A 94 -4.00 -5.46 11.14
CA SER A 94 -4.84 -6.65 11.32
C SER A 94 -6.26 -6.33 10.88
N THR A 95 -6.77 -7.08 9.91
CA THR A 95 -8.09 -6.88 9.31
C THR A 95 -8.89 -8.17 9.44
N PRO A 96 -9.62 -8.34 10.56
CA PRO A 96 -10.43 -9.53 10.77
C PRO A 96 -11.54 -9.63 9.72
N ASN A 97 -12.05 -10.85 9.51
CA ASN A 97 -13.20 -11.16 8.65
C ASN A 97 -13.02 -10.80 7.16
N LEU A 98 -11.78 -10.68 6.68
CA LEU A 98 -11.53 -10.59 5.25
C LEU A 98 -12.00 -11.90 4.55
N PRO A 99 -12.67 -11.81 3.38
CA PRO A 99 -13.30 -12.99 2.78
C PRO A 99 -12.34 -14.04 2.19
N VAL A 100 -11.05 -13.72 1.97
CA VAL A 100 -10.12 -14.55 1.16
C VAL A 100 -8.98 -15.15 1.98
N GLY A 101 -9.15 -15.34 3.29
CA GLY A 101 -8.14 -15.98 4.16
C GLY A 101 -6.86 -15.17 4.38
N GLU A 102 -6.72 -14.03 3.72
CA GLU A 102 -5.79 -12.99 4.12
C GLU A 102 -6.34 -12.28 5.36
N HIS A 103 -5.49 -11.97 6.33
CA HIS A 103 -5.92 -11.35 7.59
C HIS A 103 -5.30 -9.98 7.81
N SER A 104 -4.75 -9.38 6.75
CA SER A 104 -4.04 -8.13 6.89
C SER A 104 -4.06 -7.23 5.68
N ALA A 105 -4.10 -5.94 5.98
CA ALA A 105 -3.81 -4.86 5.05
C ALA A 105 -2.54 -4.12 5.51
N ALA A 106 -2.07 -3.18 4.70
CA ALA A 106 -1.01 -2.26 5.10
C ALA A 106 -1.35 -0.82 4.72
N THR A 107 -1.00 0.11 5.60
CA THR A 107 -1.00 1.55 5.28
C THR A 107 0.04 1.83 4.20
N TYR A 108 -0.19 2.82 3.33
CA TYR A 108 0.74 3.18 2.23
C TYR A 108 1.04 2.09 1.22
N SER A 109 0.36 0.94 1.29
CA SER A 109 0.58 -0.15 0.35
C SER A 109 -0.08 0.16 -1.00
N ASN A 110 0.40 -0.44 -2.09
CA ASN A 110 -0.20 -0.20 -3.40
C ASN A 110 -1.54 -0.93 -3.59
N GLY A 111 -1.84 -1.92 -2.74
CA GLY A 111 -2.97 -2.82 -2.92
C GLY A 111 -2.78 -3.75 -4.12
N GLY A 112 -3.88 -4.07 -4.80
CA GLY A 112 -3.90 -4.85 -6.03
C GLY A 112 -4.20 -6.34 -5.82
N GLY A 113 -3.47 -7.19 -6.54
CA GLY A 113 -3.73 -8.63 -6.61
C GLY A 113 -4.65 -9.00 -7.77
N LYS A 114 -4.86 -10.29 -7.97
CA LYS A 114 -5.81 -10.79 -8.97
C LYS A 114 -7.22 -10.73 -8.36
N PRO A 115 -8.20 -10.05 -9.00
CA PRO A 115 -9.58 -10.11 -8.56
C PRO A 115 -10.05 -11.57 -8.51
N SER A 116 -10.82 -11.92 -7.49
CA SER A 116 -11.37 -13.26 -7.30
C SER A 116 -12.88 -13.20 -7.12
N GLN A 117 -13.60 -14.23 -7.54
CA GLN A 117 -15.05 -14.26 -7.41
C GLN A 117 -15.46 -14.89 -6.09
N MET A 118 -16.40 -14.27 -5.37
CA MET A 118 -16.92 -14.86 -4.14
C MET A 118 -17.84 -16.06 -4.47
N ASN A 119 -17.60 -17.20 -3.82
CA ASN A 119 -18.33 -18.44 -4.12
C ASN A 119 -19.59 -18.66 -3.26
N SER A 120 -19.78 -17.86 -2.21
CA SER A 120 -20.83 -18.05 -1.19
C SER A 120 -21.19 -16.75 -0.48
N GLY A 121 -22.26 -16.76 0.31
CA GLY A 121 -22.67 -15.60 1.12
C GLY A 121 -23.41 -14.52 0.32
N PRO A 122 -23.66 -13.35 0.95
CA PRO A 122 -24.47 -12.28 0.34
C PRO A 122 -23.83 -11.69 -0.94
N PHE A 123 -22.50 -11.80 -1.10
CA PHE A 123 -21.79 -11.31 -2.28
C PHE A 123 -21.45 -12.42 -3.27
N LYS A 124 -22.15 -13.56 -3.25
CA LYS A 124 -21.88 -14.65 -4.20
C LYS A 124 -21.92 -14.12 -5.64
N GLY A 125 -20.83 -14.34 -6.37
CA GLY A 125 -20.64 -13.89 -7.75
C GLY A 125 -19.95 -12.54 -7.89
N ALA A 126 -19.81 -11.76 -6.82
CA ALA A 126 -19.12 -10.47 -6.82
C ALA A 126 -17.59 -10.64 -6.94
N LEU A 127 -16.94 -9.66 -7.55
CA LEU A 127 -15.48 -9.56 -7.61
C LEU A 127 -14.91 -8.99 -6.32
N LEU A 128 -13.87 -9.63 -5.79
CA LEU A 128 -13.18 -9.28 -4.57
C LEU A 128 -11.71 -8.98 -4.84
N GLY A 129 -11.20 -7.91 -4.23
CA GLY A 129 -9.80 -7.51 -4.34
C GLY A 129 -9.43 -6.96 -5.71
N GLY A 130 -8.14 -6.67 -5.92
CA GLY A 130 -7.59 -6.16 -7.18
C GLY A 130 -7.56 -4.64 -7.31
N GLY A 131 -8.29 -3.91 -6.47
CA GLY A 131 -8.26 -2.45 -6.43
C GLY A 131 -6.90 -1.92 -5.97
N THR A 132 -6.45 -0.84 -6.60
CA THR A 132 -5.13 -0.24 -6.35
C THR A 132 -5.20 1.13 -5.68
N ARG A 133 -4.09 1.57 -5.10
CA ARG A 133 -3.94 2.89 -4.49
C ARG A 133 -4.32 4.04 -5.44
N SER A 134 -3.99 3.91 -6.73
CA SER A 134 -4.33 4.93 -7.75
C SER A 134 -5.82 5.12 -7.97
N GLU A 135 -6.64 4.17 -7.55
CA GLU A 135 -8.09 4.15 -7.77
C GLU A 135 -8.87 4.37 -6.46
N VAL A 136 -8.16 4.68 -5.38
CA VAL A 136 -8.75 4.74 -4.03
C VAL A 136 -9.68 5.94 -3.85
N TYR A 137 -9.49 7.01 -4.62
CA TYR A 137 -10.28 8.23 -4.51
C TYR A 137 -11.62 8.07 -5.25
N GLY A 138 -12.71 8.34 -4.54
CA GLY A 138 -14.05 8.50 -5.11
C GLY A 138 -14.41 9.97 -5.34
N THR A 139 -15.68 10.29 -5.13
CA THR A 139 -16.23 11.66 -5.14
C THR A 139 -17.01 11.90 -3.84
N SER A 140 -17.80 12.97 -3.76
CA SER A 140 -18.75 13.21 -2.66
C SER A 140 -20.02 12.34 -2.76
N VAL A 141 -20.15 11.50 -3.79
CA VAL A 141 -21.36 10.69 -4.04
C VAL A 141 -21.09 9.24 -3.65
N TYR A 142 -22.03 8.64 -2.92
CA TYR A 142 -21.95 7.25 -2.52
C TYR A 142 -21.95 6.32 -3.73
N GLY A 143 -21.18 5.22 -3.68
CA GLY A 143 -20.97 4.32 -4.81
C GLY A 143 -19.89 4.78 -5.80
N SER A 144 -19.17 5.86 -5.48
CA SER A 144 -17.99 6.30 -6.24
C SER A 144 -16.69 5.61 -5.79
N GLY A 145 -15.62 5.77 -6.57
CA GLY A 145 -14.30 5.21 -6.25
C GLY A 145 -14.15 3.71 -6.57
N TYR A 146 -15.01 3.20 -7.46
CA TYR A 146 -14.89 1.86 -8.02
C TYR A 146 -13.97 1.90 -9.25
N PRO A 147 -13.00 0.97 -9.39
CA PRO A 147 -12.21 0.85 -10.61
C PRO A 147 -13.09 0.47 -11.82
N ILE A 148 -12.64 0.80 -13.03
CA ILE A 148 -13.43 0.74 -14.28
C ILE A 148 -14.08 -0.63 -14.54
N HIS A 149 -13.48 -1.71 -14.07
CA HIS A 149 -13.94 -3.09 -14.32
C HIS A 149 -14.88 -3.65 -13.24
N TYR A 150 -15.20 -2.86 -12.22
CA TYR A 150 -16.06 -3.26 -11.10
C TYR A 150 -17.47 -2.70 -11.27
N ARG A 151 -18.43 -3.42 -10.74
CA ARG A 151 -19.85 -3.08 -10.72
C ARG A 151 -20.27 -2.77 -9.29
N SER A 152 -21.45 -2.15 -9.16
CA SER A 152 -22.10 -2.01 -7.87
C SER A 152 -22.30 -3.40 -7.23
N GLY A 153 -21.87 -3.56 -5.98
CA GLY A 153 -21.89 -4.83 -5.24
C GLY A 153 -20.57 -5.62 -5.29
N ASP A 154 -19.64 -5.25 -6.18
CA ASP A 154 -18.27 -5.77 -6.10
C ASP A 154 -17.49 -5.11 -4.95
N LEU A 155 -16.45 -5.79 -4.46
CA LEU A 155 -15.63 -5.33 -3.34
C LEU A 155 -14.15 -5.26 -3.78
N PRO A 156 -13.77 -4.27 -4.62
CA PRO A 156 -12.41 -4.14 -5.17
C PRO A 156 -11.31 -4.09 -4.11
N TYR A 157 -11.66 -3.72 -2.89
CA TYR A 157 -10.73 -3.58 -1.78
C TYR A 157 -11.04 -4.53 -0.63
N TYR A 158 -11.93 -5.51 -0.80
CA TYR A 158 -12.41 -6.46 0.23
C TYR A 158 -13.27 -5.89 1.35
N TYR A 159 -13.29 -4.57 1.54
CA TYR A 159 -14.09 -3.91 2.58
C TYR A 159 -15.51 -3.61 2.11
N TYR A 160 -16.47 -3.75 3.02
CA TYR A 160 -17.87 -3.45 2.73
C TYR A 160 -18.09 -1.93 2.69
N PRO A 161 -18.87 -1.42 1.71
CA PRO A 161 -19.33 -0.04 1.70
C PRO A 161 -20.00 0.39 3.01
N LEU A 162 -19.83 1.66 3.38
CA LEU A 162 -20.48 2.28 4.53
C LEU A 162 -22.00 2.15 4.42
N VAL A 163 -22.70 2.13 5.55
CA VAL A 163 -24.16 2.05 5.55
C VAL A 163 -24.73 3.20 6.34
N TRP A 164 -25.63 3.96 5.72
CA TRP A 164 -26.38 5.03 6.33
C TRP A 164 -27.69 4.48 6.87
N SER A 165 -27.61 3.85 8.04
CA SER A 165 -28.80 3.34 8.74
C SER A 165 -29.40 4.45 9.58
N ALA A 166 -30.63 4.87 9.27
CA ALA A 166 -31.42 5.88 9.98
C ALA A 166 -30.81 7.30 10.08
N GLY A 167 -31.50 8.25 9.46
CA GLY A 167 -31.25 9.68 9.63
C GLY A 167 -32.53 10.43 9.99
N PRO A 168 -32.48 11.77 10.11
CA PRO A 168 -33.67 12.59 10.34
C PRO A 168 -34.69 12.50 9.19
N ILE A 169 -34.28 11.97 8.03
CA ILE A 169 -35.10 11.70 6.86
C ILE A 169 -34.91 10.25 6.40
N ALA A 170 -35.91 9.71 5.70
CA ALA A 170 -35.77 8.43 5.03
C ALA A 170 -34.74 8.54 3.91
N TYR A 171 -33.63 7.81 4.02
CA TYR A 171 -32.62 7.78 2.98
C TYR A 171 -33.07 6.93 1.79
N PRO A 172 -32.63 7.27 0.57
CA PRO A 172 -32.77 6.39 -0.58
C PRO A 172 -32.23 4.98 -0.28
N PRO A 173 -32.85 3.92 -0.83
CA PRO A 173 -32.45 2.54 -0.56
C PRO A 173 -30.96 2.29 -0.80
N TYR A 174 -30.37 2.97 -1.80
CA TYR A 174 -28.96 2.79 -2.15
C TYR A 174 -27.96 3.28 -1.08
N LEU A 175 -28.41 4.08 -0.10
CA LEU A 175 -27.59 4.51 1.04
C LEU A 175 -27.77 3.58 2.25
N ASN A 176 -28.89 2.87 2.32
CA ASN A 176 -29.29 2.05 3.46
C ASN A 176 -29.32 0.55 3.10
N HIS A 177 -28.15 0.00 2.76
CA HIS A 177 -27.96 -1.43 2.45
C HIS A 177 -27.64 -2.27 3.70
N THR A 178 -28.34 -2.06 4.82
CA THR A 178 -28.09 -2.85 6.05
C THR A 178 -28.36 -4.34 5.87
N GLU A 179 -29.23 -4.71 4.94
CA GLU A 179 -29.54 -6.12 4.62
C GLU A 179 -28.36 -6.81 3.92
N GLU A 180 -27.59 -6.06 3.13
CA GLU A 180 -26.49 -6.58 2.31
C GLU A 180 -25.14 -6.46 3.04
N TYR A 181 -24.81 -5.25 3.52
CA TYR A 181 -23.52 -4.97 4.18
C TYR A 181 -23.56 -5.14 5.70
N GLY A 182 -24.74 -5.37 6.28
CA GLY A 182 -24.96 -5.43 7.72
C GLY A 182 -25.07 -4.06 8.38
N GLN A 183 -25.55 -4.04 9.63
CA GLN A 183 -25.64 -2.83 10.45
C GLN A 183 -24.25 -2.20 10.71
N PRO A 184 -24.14 -0.89 10.93
CA PRO A 184 -22.89 -0.24 11.34
C PRO A 184 -22.19 -0.89 12.54
N SER A 185 -22.95 -1.42 13.51
CA SER A 185 -22.43 -2.12 14.69
C SER A 185 -21.95 -3.55 14.43
N ASN A 186 -22.07 -4.07 13.19
CA ASN A 186 -21.71 -5.44 12.87
C ASN A 186 -20.19 -5.66 12.90
N ALA A 187 -19.71 -6.34 13.94
CA ALA A 187 -18.29 -6.68 14.10
C ALA A 187 -17.77 -7.75 13.12
N SER A 188 -18.65 -8.47 12.43
CA SER A 188 -18.29 -9.47 11.41
C SER A 188 -17.92 -8.86 10.05
N ARG A 189 -18.05 -7.53 9.90
CA ARG A 189 -17.58 -6.82 8.70
C ARG A 189 -16.05 -6.94 8.59
N PRO A 190 -15.49 -6.89 7.36
CA PRO A 190 -14.05 -6.78 7.17
C PRO A 190 -13.49 -5.55 7.89
N GLY A 191 -12.53 -5.76 8.77
CA GLY A 191 -11.97 -4.69 9.61
C GLY A 191 -12.80 -4.34 10.86
N GLY A 192 -13.97 -4.94 11.04
CA GLY A 192 -14.86 -4.75 12.20
C GLY A 192 -15.98 -3.74 11.97
N ALA A 193 -16.69 -3.40 13.06
CA ALA A 193 -17.79 -2.43 13.05
C ALA A 193 -17.34 -1.05 12.54
N LEU A 194 -18.29 -0.24 12.07
CA LEU A 194 -18.02 1.13 11.64
C LEU A 194 -17.65 2.00 12.83
N MET A 195 -16.55 2.72 12.68
CA MET A 195 -16.00 3.65 13.66
C MET A 195 -15.86 5.02 13.00
N GLN A 196 -15.77 6.05 13.83
CA GLN A 196 -15.50 7.40 13.39
C GLN A 196 -14.52 8.13 14.32
N VAL A 197 -13.97 9.23 13.80
CA VAL A 197 -13.17 10.21 14.54
C VAL A 197 -13.57 11.61 14.11
N THR A 198 -13.49 12.54 15.05
CA THR A 198 -13.72 13.97 14.83
C THR A 198 -12.37 14.69 14.72
N LEU A 199 -12.23 15.52 13.70
CA LEU A 199 -11.01 16.22 13.33
C LEU A 199 -11.33 17.70 13.18
N GLN A 200 -10.88 18.53 14.12
CA GLN A 200 -11.21 19.94 14.15
C GLN A 200 -10.04 20.81 13.68
N SER A 201 -10.35 21.80 12.86
CA SER A 201 -9.40 22.84 12.46
C SER A 201 -9.01 23.74 13.64
N ASN A 202 -7.73 24.09 13.71
CA ASN A 202 -7.23 25.08 14.65
C ASN A 202 -7.39 26.52 14.13
N THR A 203 -7.67 26.71 12.84
CA THR A 203 -7.66 28.03 12.19
C THR A 203 -9.07 28.59 12.02
N THR A 204 -10.00 27.80 11.49
CA THR A 204 -11.39 28.22 11.23
C THR A 204 -12.40 27.60 12.19
N GLY A 205 -11.99 26.58 12.94
CA GLY A 205 -12.89 25.77 13.76
C GLY A 205 -13.73 24.76 12.99
N SER A 206 -13.55 24.62 11.66
CA SER A 206 -14.23 23.61 10.83
C SER A 206 -14.07 22.20 11.43
N ILE A 207 -15.15 21.43 11.42
CA ILE A 207 -15.19 20.08 11.98
C ILE A 207 -15.36 19.07 10.84
N PHE A 208 -14.43 18.13 10.75
CA PHE A 208 -14.47 17.02 9.81
C PHE A 208 -14.67 15.71 10.57
N HIS A 209 -15.35 14.75 9.95
CA HIS A 209 -15.42 13.38 10.46
C HIS A 209 -14.82 12.42 9.45
N PHE A 210 -14.02 11.47 9.95
CA PHE A 210 -13.58 10.34 9.14
C PHE A 210 -14.24 9.07 9.63
N LEU A 211 -14.83 8.31 8.69
CA LEU A 211 -15.61 7.10 8.95
C LEU A 211 -15.08 5.95 8.11
N ALA A 212 -14.87 4.79 8.74
CA ALA A 212 -14.51 3.53 8.10
C ALA A 212 -14.75 2.35 9.05
N ASP A 213 -14.31 1.15 8.68
CA ASP A 213 -14.21 0.03 9.61
C ASP A 213 -13.21 0.29 10.75
N ASN A 214 -13.37 -0.43 11.85
CA ASN A 214 -12.60 -0.27 13.08
C ASN A 214 -11.08 -0.30 12.85
N SER A 215 -10.55 -1.33 12.21
CA SER A 215 -9.10 -1.43 12.00
C SER A 215 -8.56 -0.30 11.12
N THR A 216 -9.32 0.15 10.12
CA THR A 216 -8.96 1.30 9.28
C THR A 216 -8.87 2.60 10.07
N VAL A 217 -9.87 2.93 10.89
CA VAL A 217 -9.86 4.19 11.66
C VAL A 217 -8.74 4.21 12.70
N TYR A 218 -8.49 3.08 13.38
CA TYR A 218 -7.37 2.96 14.33
C TYR A 218 -6.01 3.10 13.65
N ALA A 219 -5.85 2.55 12.43
CA ALA A 219 -4.61 2.68 11.68
C ALA A 219 -4.37 4.12 11.18
N LEU A 220 -5.43 4.82 10.77
CA LEU A 220 -5.32 6.14 10.16
C LEU A 220 -5.26 7.31 11.16
N LEU A 221 -5.94 7.23 12.30
CA LEU A 221 -5.97 8.33 13.26
C LEU A 221 -4.58 8.85 13.67
N PRO A 222 -3.60 8.01 14.08
CA PRO A 222 -2.27 8.50 14.44
C PRO A 222 -1.53 9.12 13.24
N VAL A 223 -1.75 8.60 12.03
CA VAL A 223 -1.14 9.10 10.79
C VAL A 223 -1.70 10.49 10.44
N ILE A 224 -3.03 10.65 10.52
CA ILE A 224 -3.71 11.94 10.32
C ILE A 224 -3.24 12.96 11.34
N ARG A 225 -3.24 12.59 12.63
CA ARG A 225 -2.82 13.48 13.70
C ARG A 225 -1.37 13.93 13.51
N THR A 226 -0.48 13.03 13.12
CA THR A 226 0.93 13.37 12.87
C THR A 226 1.08 14.30 11.67
N ASN A 227 0.51 13.95 10.51
CA ASN A 227 0.72 14.71 9.28
C ASN A 227 0.01 16.06 9.27
N CYS A 228 -1.22 16.14 9.79
CA CYS A 228 -2.02 17.36 9.71
C CYS A 228 -1.87 18.32 10.90
N SER A 229 -1.23 17.89 12.00
CA SER A 229 -0.83 18.80 13.08
C SER A 229 0.49 19.51 12.81
N MET A 230 1.40 18.94 12.00
CA MET A 230 2.71 19.54 11.70
C MET A 230 2.62 20.94 11.10
N HIS A 231 1.54 21.24 10.38
CA HIS A 231 1.30 22.55 9.78
C HIS A 231 0.37 23.45 10.61
N GLY A 232 0.04 23.05 11.84
CA GLY A 232 -0.80 23.83 12.76
C GLY A 232 -2.29 23.88 12.39
N ASN A 233 -2.73 23.13 11.37
CA ASN A 233 -4.10 23.18 10.87
C ASN A 233 -5.05 22.27 11.64
N LEU A 234 -4.58 21.13 12.16
CA LEU A 234 -5.38 20.23 13.00
C LEU A 234 -5.22 20.57 14.49
N ASN A 235 -6.32 20.85 15.18
CA ASN A 235 -6.34 21.04 16.63
C ASN A 235 -6.33 19.67 17.34
N THR A 236 -5.17 19.27 17.84
CA THR A 236 -4.99 17.97 18.51
C THR A 236 -5.71 17.84 19.84
N THR A 237 -6.07 18.96 20.48
CA THR A 237 -6.72 19.00 21.79
C THR A 237 -8.22 18.76 21.65
N SER A 238 -8.85 19.38 20.65
CA SER A 238 -10.29 19.22 20.40
C SER A 238 -10.62 18.05 19.47
N SER A 239 -9.66 17.60 18.65
CA SER A 239 -9.84 16.40 17.81
C SER A 239 -9.76 15.12 18.63
N SER A 240 -10.47 14.07 18.20
CA SER A 240 -10.50 12.78 18.86
C SER A 240 -9.10 12.19 19.10
N SER A 241 -8.84 11.73 20.31
CA SER A 241 -7.61 11.00 20.67
C SER A 241 -7.72 9.50 20.39
N ALA A 242 -8.94 8.97 20.29
CA ALA A 242 -9.26 7.59 19.96
C ALA A 242 -10.51 7.50 19.08
N PRO A 243 -10.62 6.47 18.23
CA PRO A 243 -11.85 6.18 17.49
C PRO A 243 -13.01 5.83 18.42
N PHE A 244 -14.21 6.20 18.03
CA PHE A 244 -15.45 5.81 18.71
C PHE A 244 -16.43 5.18 17.72
N ALA A 245 -17.36 4.37 18.22
CA ALA A 245 -18.34 3.71 17.36
C ALA A 245 -19.14 4.75 16.58
N TYR A 246 -19.40 4.51 15.30
CA TYR A 246 -20.36 5.30 14.54
C TYR A 246 -21.76 4.96 15.07
N PRO A 247 -22.37 5.83 15.88
CA PRO A 247 -23.69 5.59 16.41
C PRO A 247 -24.72 5.80 15.30
N ILE A 248 -25.88 5.20 15.51
CA ILE A 248 -27.01 5.37 14.61
C ILE A 248 -27.98 6.33 15.27
N GLY A 249 -28.20 7.49 14.65
CA GLY A 249 -29.31 8.37 14.98
C GLY A 249 -29.04 9.45 16.03
N ASN A 250 -27.80 9.82 16.32
CA ASN A 250 -27.54 11.08 17.03
C ASN A 250 -27.56 12.25 16.05
N THR A 251 -27.99 13.41 16.52
CA THR A 251 -28.02 14.65 15.71
C THR A 251 -26.64 15.17 15.35
N SER A 252 -25.60 14.74 16.07
CA SER A 252 -24.20 15.09 15.82
C SER A 252 -23.49 14.06 14.94
N ASP A 253 -24.18 13.00 14.51
CA ASP A 253 -23.61 12.03 13.60
C ASP A 253 -23.56 12.62 12.19
N PRO A 254 -22.45 12.40 11.46
CA PRO A 254 -22.34 12.86 10.08
C PRO A 254 -23.45 12.26 9.22
N LEU A 255 -23.96 13.05 8.29
CA LEU A 255 -25.01 12.67 7.36
C LEU A 255 -24.43 12.42 5.96
N PRO A 256 -25.14 11.71 5.07
CA PRO A 256 -24.70 11.54 3.69
C PRO A 256 -24.50 12.86 2.95
N VAL A 257 -25.29 13.89 3.29
CA VAL A 257 -25.18 15.23 2.67
C VAL A 257 -23.90 15.96 3.07
N ASP A 258 -23.28 15.57 4.18
CA ASP A 258 -22.01 16.13 4.66
C ASP A 258 -20.80 15.49 3.96
N ALA A 259 -21.01 14.50 3.09
CA ALA A 259 -19.94 13.76 2.41
C ALA A 259 -19.12 14.66 1.49
N VAL A 260 -17.82 14.77 1.76
CA VAL A 260 -16.87 15.50 0.92
C VAL A 260 -16.14 14.55 -0.02
N GLN A 261 -15.69 13.41 0.50
CA GLN A 261 -14.85 12.48 -0.25
C GLN A 261 -15.04 11.05 0.25
N TYR A 262 -15.52 10.16 -0.62
CA TYR A 262 -15.45 8.72 -0.42
C TYR A 262 -14.09 8.17 -0.84
N TYR A 263 -13.67 7.11 -0.17
CA TYR A 263 -12.46 6.35 -0.47
C TYR A 263 -12.79 4.88 -0.59
N ARG A 264 -11.94 4.15 -1.34
CA ARG A 264 -11.91 2.69 -1.35
C ARG A 264 -13.29 2.11 -1.67
N ALA A 265 -13.89 2.55 -2.79
CA ALA A 265 -15.23 2.15 -3.22
C ALA A 265 -16.32 2.35 -2.13
N SER A 266 -16.35 3.55 -1.52
CA SER A 266 -17.30 3.95 -0.46
C SER A 266 -17.19 3.19 0.86
N SER A 267 -16.07 2.51 1.13
CA SER A 267 -15.80 1.85 2.42
C SER A 267 -14.98 2.71 3.40
N GLY A 268 -14.59 3.92 2.98
CA GLY A 268 -14.10 4.99 3.84
C GLY A 268 -14.68 6.33 3.39
N LEU A 269 -14.84 7.28 4.32
CA LEU A 269 -15.50 8.55 4.05
C LEU A 269 -14.92 9.68 4.90
N LEU A 270 -14.73 10.83 4.27
CA LEU A 270 -14.50 12.12 4.92
C LEU A 270 -15.74 13.01 4.74
N THR A 271 -16.25 13.52 5.86
CA THR A 271 -17.37 14.49 5.88
C THR A 271 -16.92 15.82 6.48
N LEU A 272 -17.72 16.87 6.23
CA LEU A 272 -17.56 18.20 6.78
C LEU A 272 -18.89 18.61 7.44
N GLU A 273 -18.85 18.93 8.74
CA GLU A 273 -20.04 19.33 9.49
C GLU A 273 -20.65 20.62 8.90
N GLY A 274 -21.97 20.60 8.67
CA GLY A 274 -22.70 21.71 8.07
C GLY A 274 -22.62 21.78 6.53
N TYR A 275 -21.89 20.86 5.90
CA TYR A 275 -21.87 20.78 4.45
C TYR A 275 -23.17 20.16 3.93
N ASN A 276 -23.94 20.93 3.17
CA ASN A 276 -25.24 20.48 2.67
C ASN A 276 -25.20 20.20 1.16
N ASN A 277 -24.65 19.04 0.78
CA ASN A 277 -24.61 18.57 -0.59
C ASN A 277 -25.78 17.62 -0.89
N THR A 278 -26.93 18.20 -1.24
CA THR A 278 -28.15 17.42 -1.53
C THR A 278 -27.99 16.44 -2.71
N VAL A 279 -26.99 16.64 -3.56
CA VAL A 279 -26.65 15.71 -4.64
C VAL A 279 -26.21 14.34 -4.12
N ALA A 280 -25.68 14.24 -2.90
CA ALA A 280 -25.37 12.96 -2.27
C ALA A 280 -26.62 12.08 -2.03
N LEU A 281 -27.83 12.66 -2.07
CA LEU A 281 -29.11 11.96 -1.99
C LEU A 281 -29.74 11.71 -3.37
N SER A 282 -29.12 12.18 -4.45
CA SER A 282 -29.62 11.99 -5.81
C SER A 282 -29.21 10.63 -6.37
N SER A 283 -30.15 9.96 -7.05
CA SER A 283 -29.86 8.79 -7.88
C SER A 283 -29.28 9.15 -9.26
N THR A 284 -29.08 10.45 -9.54
CA THR A 284 -28.62 10.91 -10.84
C THR A 284 -27.11 10.71 -10.96
N PRO A 285 -26.64 9.85 -11.89
CA PRO A 285 -25.22 9.67 -12.10
C PRO A 285 -24.58 10.98 -12.59
N ASN A 286 -23.38 11.29 -12.10
CA ASN A 286 -22.59 12.47 -12.46
C ASN A 286 -23.19 13.84 -12.09
N ALA A 287 -24.12 13.88 -11.15
CA ALA A 287 -24.61 15.15 -10.62
C ALA A 287 -23.45 15.94 -9.96
N THR A 288 -23.41 17.25 -10.22
CA THR A 288 -22.32 18.12 -9.75
C THR A 288 -22.45 18.38 -8.27
N ALA A 289 -21.42 18.05 -7.50
CA ALA A 289 -21.37 18.33 -6.08
C ALA A 289 -21.46 19.85 -5.81
N LYS A 290 -22.10 20.22 -4.71
CA LYS A 290 -22.07 21.60 -4.23
C LYS A 290 -20.61 22.04 -4.00
N THR A 291 -20.28 23.30 -4.28
CA THR A 291 -18.95 23.81 -3.93
C THR A 291 -18.77 23.84 -2.42
N ILE A 292 -17.59 23.44 -1.95
CA ILE A 292 -17.22 23.54 -0.54
C ILE A 292 -17.19 25.03 -0.15
N PRO A 293 -17.81 25.45 0.96
CA PRO A 293 -17.82 26.85 1.39
C PRO A 293 -16.41 27.43 1.62
N GLU A 294 -16.20 28.71 1.31
CA GLU A 294 -14.89 29.38 1.41
C GLU A 294 -14.41 29.59 2.85
N ASP A 295 -15.32 29.55 3.83
CA ASP A 295 -15.03 29.65 5.27
C ASP A 295 -14.48 28.34 5.87
N VAL A 296 -14.37 27.28 5.06
CA VAL A 296 -13.78 26.01 5.45
C VAL A 296 -12.25 26.09 5.45
N ASP A 297 -11.61 25.42 6.41
CA ASP A 297 -10.15 25.21 6.35
C ASP A 297 -9.77 24.27 5.21
N HIS A 298 -9.60 24.84 4.01
CA HIS A 298 -9.17 24.11 2.82
C HIS A 298 -7.76 23.51 2.97
N THR A 299 -6.92 24.08 3.84
CA THR A 299 -5.57 23.57 4.08
C THR A 299 -5.64 22.27 4.88
N LEU A 300 -6.44 22.24 5.94
CA LEU A 300 -6.72 21.01 6.68
C LEU A 300 -7.42 19.98 5.78
N LEU A 301 -8.47 20.38 5.06
CA LEU A 301 -9.18 19.47 4.16
C LEU A 301 -8.24 18.81 3.15
N ASN A 302 -7.36 19.58 2.51
CA ASN A 302 -6.38 19.03 1.57
C ASN A 302 -5.41 18.08 2.27
N CYS A 303 -4.92 18.44 3.47
CA CYS A 303 -4.07 17.55 4.27
C CYS A 303 -4.75 16.22 4.58
N LEU A 304 -6.01 16.27 5.03
CA LEU A 304 -6.82 15.08 5.32
C LEU A 304 -6.98 14.22 4.07
N ASN A 305 -7.37 14.81 2.95
CA ASN A 305 -7.62 14.09 1.70
C ASN A 305 -6.36 13.39 1.17
N VAL A 306 -5.23 14.10 1.14
CA VAL A 306 -3.94 13.53 0.72
C VAL A 306 -3.49 12.44 1.69
N THR A 307 -3.56 12.69 3.00
CA THR A 307 -3.11 11.74 4.02
C THR A 307 -3.94 10.46 4.01
N ILE A 308 -5.27 10.57 3.97
CA ILE A 308 -6.18 9.43 3.96
C ILE A 308 -5.96 8.60 2.70
N GLY A 309 -5.99 9.20 1.51
CA GLY A 309 -5.82 8.43 0.27
C GLY A 309 -4.46 7.75 0.16
N ALA A 310 -3.39 8.42 0.60
CA ALA A 310 -2.06 7.82 0.66
C ALA A 310 -1.97 6.67 1.67
N ALA A 311 -2.56 6.81 2.86
CA ALA A 311 -2.32 5.91 3.98
C ALA A 311 -3.41 4.86 4.23
N ILE A 312 -4.61 4.98 3.63
CA ILE A 312 -5.75 4.09 3.96
C ILE A 312 -5.35 2.62 3.74
N PRO A 313 -5.57 1.70 4.70
CA PRO A 313 -5.06 0.34 4.56
C PRO A 313 -5.65 -0.36 3.33
N LEU A 314 -4.78 -0.93 2.52
CA LEU A 314 -5.15 -1.80 1.39
C LEU A 314 -4.58 -3.20 1.62
N VAL A 315 -5.34 -4.19 1.20
CA VAL A 315 -4.90 -5.58 1.17
C VAL A 315 -3.95 -5.73 -0.01
N ASP A 316 -2.73 -6.17 0.26
CA ASP A 316 -1.72 -6.36 -0.76
C ASP A 316 -1.98 -7.64 -1.55
N ALA A 317 -1.55 -7.66 -2.81
CA ALA A 317 -1.48 -8.91 -3.55
C ALA A 317 -0.73 -9.96 -2.71
N PRO A 318 -1.23 -11.21 -2.62
CA PRO A 318 -0.43 -12.28 -2.06
C PRO A 318 0.87 -12.27 -2.82
N LYS A 319 1.98 -12.05 -2.12
CA LYS A 319 3.30 -12.10 -2.73
C LYS A 319 3.37 -13.49 -3.34
N GLU A 320 3.39 -13.58 -4.67
CA GLU A 320 3.71 -14.83 -5.35
C GLU A 320 5.15 -15.11 -4.92
N THR A 321 5.32 -15.73 -3.75
CA THR A 321 6.56 -16.32 -3.34
C THR A 321 6.80 -17.29 -4.47
N ASN A 322 7.78 -17.00 -5.32
CA ASN A 322 8.19 -17.87 -6.41
C ASN A 322 8.50 -19.23 -5.79
N PHE A 323 7.47 -20.07 -5.66
CA PHE A 323 7.51 -21.36 -4.97
C PHE A 323 8.48 -22.28 -5.69
N TRP A 324 8.78 -21.96 -6.95
CA TRP A 324 9.82 -22.53 -7.80
C TRP A 324 11.25 -22.37 -7.28
N HIS A 325 11.56 -21.46 -6.34
CA HIS A 325 12.88 -21.38 -5.72
C HIS A 325 13.01 -22.11 -4.37
N THR A 326 11.91 -22.43 -3.69
CA THR A 326 11.95 -23.07 -2.35
C THR A 326 11.48 -24.53 -2.35
N SER A 327 10.90 -25.02 -3.46
CA SER A 327 10.48 -26.44 -3.60
C SER A 327 11.57 -27.37 -4.16
N LYS A 328 12.76 -26.88 -4.51
CA LYS A 328 13.98 -27.72 -4.72
C LYS A 328 14.81 -27.93 -3.44
N GLY A 329 14.21 -27.78 -2.26
CA GLY A 329 14.95 -27.60 -1.01
C GLY A 329 15.06 -28.78 -0.05
N LYS A 330 14.67 -30.01 -0.41
CA LYS A 330 15.06 -31.24 0.33
C LYS A 330 15.36 -32.44 -0.56
N GLY A 331 14.73 -32.53 -1.75
CA GLY A 331 15.00 -33.60 -2.71
C GLY A 331 16.22 -33.36 -3.62
N ALA A 332 16.49 -32.11 -4.02
CA ALA A 332 17.60 -31.83 -4.93
C ALA A 332 18.97 -31.89 -4.24
N ILE A 333 19.05 -31.55 -2.95
CA ILE A 333 20.28 -31.70 -2.16
C ILE A 333 20.61 -33.19 -1.99
N ALA A 334 19.62 -34.05 -1.73
CA ALA A 334 19.83 -35.50 -1.67
C ALA A 334 20.29 -36.07 -3.01
N GLY A 335 19.73 -35.60 -4.13
CA GLY A 335 20.16 -36.02 -5.48
C GLY A 335 21.60 -35.62 -5.82
N ILE A 336 22.02 -34.39 -5.46
CA ILE A 336 23.39 -33.92 -5.71
C ILE A 336 24.39 -34.65 -4.81
N VAL A 337 24.06 -34.91 -3.54
CA VAL A 337 24.94 -35.64 -2.62
C VAL A 337 25.07 -37.11 -3.05
N LEU A 338 23.98 -37.78 -3.41
CA LEU A 338 24.04 -39.16 -3.90
C LEU A 338 24.74 -39.26 -5.26
N GLY A 339 24.48 -38.31 -6.18
CA GLY A 339 25.14 -38.25 -7.48
C GLY A 339 26.65 -38.01 -7.37
N THR A 340 27.07 -37.12 -6.45
CA THR A 340 28.51 -36.85 -6.23
C THR A 340 29.22 -38.02 -5.56
N ILE A 341 28.59 -38.72 -4.61
CA ILE A 341 29.16 -39.93 -4.00
C ILE A 341 29.31 -41.05 -5.05
N LEU A 342 28.31 -41.26 -5.91
CA LEU A 342 28.34 -42.32 -6.93
C LEU A 342 29.35 -42.00 -8.03
N LEU A 343 29.49 -40.72 -8.41
CA LEU A 343 30.51 -40.25 -9.35
C LEU A 343 31.93 -40.36 -8.76
N LEU A 344 32.13 -40.02 -7.49
CA LEU A 344 33.40 -40.19 -6.78
C LEU A 344 33.77 -41.67 -6.67
N TRP A 345 32.80 -42.54 -6.38
CA TRP A 345 33.03 -43.99 -6.32
C TRP A 345 33.42 -44.56 -7.70
N LEU A 346 32.70 -44.18 -8.76
CA LEU A 346 33.05 -44.56 -10.14
C LEU A 346 34.41 -44.03 -10.56
N CYS A 347 34.72 -42.76 -10.25
CA CYS A 347 36.01 -42.14 -10.54
C CYS A 347 37.14 -42.85 -9.79
N CYS A 348 36.96 -43.14 -8.50
CA CYS A 348 37.92 -43.87 -7.68
C CYS A 348 38.14 -45.30 -8.20
N CYS A 349 37.07 -46.03 -8.55
CA CYS A 349 37.19 -47.35 -9.20
C CYS A 349 37.95 -47.27 -10.52
N CYS A 350 37.68 -46.26 -11.37
CA CYS A 350 38.38 -46.08 -12.64
C CYS A 350 39.87 -45.76 -12.43
N CYS A 351 40.20 -44.88 -11.48
CA CYS A 351 41.58 -44.55 -11.12
C CYS A 351 42.33 -45.75 -10.53
N CYS A 352 41.69 -46.57 -9.69
CA CYS A 352 42.28 -47.80 -9.16
C CYS A 352 42.60 -48.82 -10.27
N CYS A 353 41.69 -49.00 -11.24
CA CYS A 353 41.94 -49.87 -12.40
C CYS A 353 43.10 -49.36 -13.26
N LEU A 354 43.17 -48.05 -13.53
CA LEU A 354 44.27 -47.45 -14.29
C LEU A 354 45.60 -47.50 -13.53
N CYS A 355 45.60 -47.35 -12.20
CA CYS A 355 46.82 -47.47 -11.39
C CYS A 355 47.37 -48.91 -11.36
N ILE A 356 46.52 -49.94 -11.32
CA ILE A 356 46.95 -51.34 -11.39
C ILE A 356 47.53 -51.64 -12.79
N CYS A 357 46.89 -51.16 -13.86
CA CYS A 357 47.41 -51.29 -15.22
C CYS A 357 48.73 -50.50 -15.45
N CYS A 358 48.85 -49.31 -14.87
CA CYS A 358 50.06 -48.49 -14.97
C CYS A 358 51.22 -49.03 -14.11
N HIS A 359 50.94 -49.68 -12.98
CA HIS A 359 51.99 -50.33 -12.18
C HIS A 359 52.62 -51.52 -12.90
N ASP A 360 51.84 -52.26 -13.70
CA ASP A 360 52.37 -53.34 -14.53
C ASP A 360 53.25 -52.81 -15.70
N GLN A 361 52.84 -51.71 -16.34
CA GLN A 361 53.64 -51.03 -17.37
C GLN A 361 54.96 -50.47 -16.82
N LYS A 362 54.95 -49.93 -15.59
CA LYS A 362 56.17 -49.37 -14.96
C LYS A 362 57.19 -50.44 -14.56
N ARG A 363 56.78 -51.71 -14.39
CA ARG A 363 57.72 -52.84 -14.26
C ARG A 363 58.43 -53.16 -15.57
N LYS A 364 57.78 -52.98 -16.73
CA LYS A 364 58.38 -53.21 -18.05
C LYS A 364 59.37 -52.11 -18.46
N GLN A 365 59.15 -50.86 -18.06
CA GLN A 365 60.06 -49.76 -18.43
C GLN A 365 61.32 -49.62 -17.54
N ARG A 366 61.39 -50.32 -16.39
CA ARG A 366 62.62 -50.37 -15.57
C ARG A 366 63.73 -51.25 -16.17
N GLY A 367 63.47 -51.97 -17.27
CA GLY A 367 64.45 -52.81 -17.95
C GLY A 367 65.25 -52.14 -19.08
N MET A 368 64.92 -50.91 -19.51
CA MET A 368 65.50 -50.35 -20.76
C MET A 368 65.92 -48.88 -20.70
N ALA A 369 66.03 -48.27 -19.53
CA ALA A 369 66.46 -46.87 -19.40
C ALA A 369 67.79 -46.75 -18.61
N SER A 370 68.85 -47.36 -19.17
CA SER A 370 70.24 -47.11 -18.79
C SER A 370 71.06 -46.76 -20.02
N HIS A 371 70.74 -45.66 -20.70
CA HIS A 371 71.71 -44.93 -21.51
C HIS A 371 71.22 -43.53 -21.86
N SER A 372 72.18 -42.62 -21.99
CA SER A 372 72.07 -41.24 -22.50
C SER A 372 71.74 -40.15 -21.48
N GLN A 373 72.77 -39.82 -20.69
CA GLN A 373 73.04 -38.45 -20.22
C GLN A 373 73.37 -37.53 -21.42
N GLY A 374 73.01 -36.23 -21.34
CA GLY A 374 73.77 -35.20 -22.05
C GLY A 374 73.06 -33.87 -22.36
N LYS A 375 73.44 -32.83 -21.58
CA LYS A 375 73.49 -31.38 -21.91
C LYS A 375 72.15 -30.63 -22.08
N ALA A 376 71.68 -29.80 -21.14
CA ALA A 376 72.19 -28.50 -20.63
C ALA A 376 72.23 -27.37 -21.68
N ALA A 377 71.38 -26.34 -21.54
CA ALA A 377 71.75 -24.91 -21.58
C ALA A 377 70.53 -23.97 -21.32
N THR A 378 70.65 -23.13 -20.28
CA THR A 378 70.43 -21.66 -20.24
C THR A 378 69.03 -21.00 -20.39
N ALA A 379 68.73 -20.16 -19.39
CA ALA A 379 67.73 -19.07 -19.26
C ALA A 379 67.98 -17.88 -20.25
N PRO A 380 67.33 -16.69 -20.24
CA PRO A 380 66.39 -16.08 -19.26
C PRO A 380 65.24 -15.17 -19.81
N GLU A 381 64.38 -14.71 -18.89
CA GLU A 381 63.84 -13.33 -18.65
C GLU A 381 63.15 -12.45 -19.73
N GLN A 382 62.24 -11.58 -19.23
CA GLN A 382 61.52 -10.41 -19.82
C GLN A 382 60.09 -10.70 -20.31
N GLY A 383 59.04 -9.90 -20.03
CA GLY A 383 58.95 -8.54 -19.49
C GLY A 383 58.15 -7.63 -20.46
N THR A 384 56.85 -7.43 -20.24
CA THR A 384 55.98 -6.47 -20.98
C THR A 384 54.72 -6.24 -20.12
N ARG A 385 54.44 -5.10 -19.49
CA ARG A 385 54.34 -3.67 -19.85
C ARG A 385 53.12 -3.30 -20.73
N MET A 386 52.20 -2.57 -20.08
CA MET A 386 51.21 -1.58 -20.57
C MET A 386 50.19 -1.99 -21.64
N ARG A 387 48.90 -1.73 -21.35
CA ARG A 387 48.22 -0.54 -21.89
C ARG A 387 46.94 -0.19 -21.14
N GLU A 388 46.95 1.08 -20.75
CA GLU A 388 45.88 1.94 -20.30
C GLU A 388 44.98 2.30 -21.48
N TYR A 389 43.66 2.31 -21.27
CA TYR A 389 42.68 2.86 -22.21
C TYR A 389 41.67 3.70 -21.42
N ASP A 390 41.91 5.01 -21.45
CA ASP A 390 40.91 6.04 -21.24
C ASP A 390 39.92 6.03 -22.40
N HIS A 391 38.63 6.18 -22.11
CA HIS A 391 37.64 6.64 -23.09
C HIS A 391 36.79 7.75 -22.47
N GLN A 392 37.16 8.98 -22.81
CA GLN A 392 36.37 10.18 -22.58
C GLN A 392 35.15 10.25 -23.51
N GLN A 393 34.05 10.65 -22.87
CA GLN A 393 32.92 11.48 -23.31
C GLN A 393 32.81 11.91 -24.78
N VAL A 394 31.61 11.71 -25.33
CA VAL A 394 30.99 12.64 -26.30
C VAL A 394 29.56 12.91 -25.89
N THR A 395 29.28 14.18 -25.59
CA THR A 395 27.97 14.81 -25.39
C THR A 395 27.29 15.11 -26.73
N ASN A 396 25.99 14.83 -26.88
CA ASN A 396 25.12 15.65 -27.74
C ASN A 396 23.62 15.42 -27.45
N PRO A 397 22.85 16.44 -27.04
CA PRO A 397 21.39 16.38 -26.94
C PRO A 397 20.75 17.26 -28.02
N ALA A 398 20.22 16.65 -29.09
CA ALA A 398 19.32 17.35 -30.03
C ALA A 398 18.61 16.35 -30.95
N ARG A 399 17.38 15.93 -30.60
CA ARG A 399 16.25 15.60 -31.52
C ARG A 399 15.19 14.78 -30.78
N ALA A 400 14.02 15.36 -30.58
CA ALA A 400 12.72 14.70 -30.77
C ALA A 400 11.62 15.71 -30.41
N ALA A 401 11.32 16.61 -31.33
CA ALA A 401 10.11 17.41 -31.33
C ALA A 401 9.50 17.29 -32.72
N GLU A 402 8.79 16.20 -32.98
CA GLU A 402 7.88 16.09 -34.12
C GLU A 402 7.04 14.81 -33.97
N TYR A 403 5.79 14.93 -33.54
CA TYR A 403 4.71 14.11 -34.09
C TYR A 403 3.33 14.70 -33.76
N ASP A 404 2.77 15.30 -34.81
CA ASP A 404 1.41 15.11 -35.32
C ASP A 404 0.23 15.69 -34.55
N ASN A 405 -0.14 16.88 -35.02
CA ASN A 405 -1.39 17.57 -34.80
C ASN A 405 -2.23 17.38 -36.08
N ARG A 406 -3.31 16.57 -36.05
CA ARG A 406 -4.41 16.65 -37.04
C ARG A 406 -5.69 15.92 -36.60
N VAL A 407 -6.72 16.73 -36.36
CA VAL A 407 -8.10 16.64 -36.90
C VAL A 407 -9.08 15.57 -36.38
N GLY A 408 -10.25 16.06 -35.96
CA GLY A 408 -11.49 15.29 -35.76
C GLY A 408 -12.42 15.97 -34.75
N GLU A 409 -12.97 17.15 -35.04
CA GLU A 409 -14.36 17.32 -35.52
C GLU A 409 -15.40 17.29 -34.39
N VAL A 410 -15.87 18.49 -34.04
CA VAL A 410 -16.85 18.79 -32.99
C VAL A 410 -18.25 18.53 -33.54
N ALA A 411 -18.92 17.49 -33.02
CA ALA A 411 -20.35 17.28 -33.26
C ALA A 411 -21.18 18.28 -32.45
N ALA A 412 -22.04 19.04 -33.15
CA ALA A 412 -23.01 19.96 -32.57
C ALA A 412 -24.09 19.21 -31.74
N PRO A 413 -24.64 19.84 -30.68
CA PRO A 413 -25.70 19.23 -29.87
C PRO A 413 -27.05 19.20 -30.63
N ARG A 414 -27.69 18.01 -30.63
CA ARG A 414 -29.07 17.82 -31.09
C ARG A 414 -30.06 18.49 -30.14
N ALA A 415 -31.06 19.16 -30.71
CA ALA A 415 -32.19 19.73 -30.00
C ALA A 415 -33.08 18.64 -29.34
N PRO A 416 -33.73 18.94 -28.20
CA PRO A 416 -34.64 18.01 -27.53
C PRO A 416 -35.99 17.87 -28.27
N PRO A 417 -36.64 16.69 -28.20
CA PRO A 417 -37.95 16.46 -28.80
C PRO A 417 -39.06 17.23 -28.06
N LYS A 418 -39.99 17.78 -28.85
CA LYS A 418 -41.22 18.42 -28.39
C LYS A 418 -42.09 17.42 -27.59
N ALA A 419 -42.54 17.85 -26.42
CA ALA A 419 -43.57 17.16 -25.65
C ALA A 419 -44.89 17.14 -26.43
N LEU A 420 -45.45 15.95 -26.61
CA LEU A 420 -46.84 15.75 -27.00
C LEU A 420 -47.72 15.92 -25.75
N SER A 421 -48.45 17.03 -25.70
CA SER A 421 -49.63 17.19 -24.86
C SER A 421 -50.82 16.50 -25.54
N GLY A 422 -51.43 15.54 -24.87
CA GLY A 422 -52.68 14.90 -25.26
C GLY A 422 -53.55 14.62 -24.03
N PRO A 423 -54.87 14.52 -24.22
CA PRO A 423 -55.93 15.13 -23.41
C PRO A 423 -56.16 14.56 -22.01
#